data_AF-A0A0C9SZG4-F1
#
_entry.id   AF-A0A0C9SZG4-F1
#
_cell.length_a   1.000
_cell.length_b   1.000
_cell.length_c   1.000
_cell.angle_alpha   90.00
_cell.angle_beta   90.00
_cell.angle_gamma   90.00
#
_symmetry.space_group_name_H-M   'P 1'
#
loop_
_entity.id
_entity.type
_entity.pdbx_description
1 polymer ?
#
loop_
_entity_poly.entity_id
_entity_poly.type
_entity_poly.pdbx_seq_one_letter_code
_entity_poly.pdbx_strand_id
1 'polypeptide(L)'
;RWPVTQKSVQSSSPSSLLIPPQVTQQEQDVEDEKARKRAMKNLVSSWQERLQLISVITTFFASTEAAMLVNTKPVTPDDWNNGALNASNASLLGALVMHAYAAVLSFLAAFLLVRFKLQEATREELIAEGVKLVSSPLGGSVRVKDVERDPVDADGRNGTTKPAVESKGLLVEPPIISTDPHIEQVGPFMSSISSHLLSRIHALCVAFAAIGFILAIAGIICYAWALHPTSVSVFTSACLGGAILSMGILLV
;
A
#
# COMPACT_ATOMS: atom_id res chain seq x y z
N ARG A 1 -5.94 -79.25 -35.26
CA ARG A 1 -6.79 -79.06 -36.45
C ARG A 1 -7.22 -77.58 -36.48
N TRP A 2 -6.55 -76.78 -37.34
CA TRP A 2 -6.81 -75.38 -37.75
C TRP A 2 -6.67 -74.25 -36.70
N PRO A 3 -6.48 -72.96 -37.09
CA PRO A 3 -5.28 -72.44 -37.76
C PRO A 3 -4.77 -71.07 -37.22
N VAL A 4 -3.61 -70.65 -37.71
CA VAL A 4 -3.01 -69.31 -37.57
C VAL A 4 -3.80 -68.28 -38.40
N THR A 5 -4.02 -67.07 -37.88
CA THR A 5 -4.34 -65.88 -38.69
C THR A 5 -3.74 -64.62 -38.08
N GLN A 6 -2.95 -63.90 -38.89
CA GLN A 6 -2.49 -62.53 -38.64
C GLN A 6 -3.67 -61.57 -38.51
N LYS A 7 -3.57 -60.59 -37.60
CA LYS A 7 -4.31 -59.33 -37.71
C LYS A 7 -3.38 -58.12 -37.57
N SER A 8 -3.65 -57.19 -38.46
CA SER A 8 -2.98 -55.98 -38.86
C SER A 8 -2.84 -54.92 -37.77
N VAL A 9 -1.72 -54.20 -37.84
CA VAL A 9 -1.48 -52.90 -37.19
C VAL A 9 -2.47 -51.88 -37.74
N GLN A 10 -3.20 -51.19 -36.86
CA GLN A 10 -3.96 -49.99 -37.21
C GLN A 10 -3.78 -48.92 -36.14
N SER A 11 -3.14 -47.84 -36.53
CA SER A 11 -2.93 -46.62 -35.75
C SER A 11 -4.22 -45.80 -35.67
N SER A 12 -4.48 -45.14 -34.53
CA SER A 12 -4.90 -43.72 -34.50
C SER A 12 -5.19 -43.23 -33.08
N SER A 13 -4.63 -42.05 -32.80
CA SER A 13 -5.02 -41.02 -31.81
C SER A 13 -4.46 -41.12 -30.39
N PRO A 14 -3.35 -40.39 -30.10
CA PRO A 14 -3.08 -39.91 -28.75
C PRO A 14 -4.01 -38.73 -28.45
N SER A 15 -4.64 -38.78 -27.28
CA SER A 15 -5.42 -37.69 -26.69
C SER A 15 -4.69 -36.35 -26.86
N SER A 16 -5.37 -35.40 -27.50
CA SER A 16 -4.94 -34.02 -27.64
C SER A 16 -4.63 -33.43 -26.27
N LEU A 17 -3.33 -33.30 -25.98
CA LEU A 17 -2.79 -32.49 -24.91
C LEU A 17 -3.24 -31.04 -25.17
N LEU A 18 -4.19 -30.56 -24.36
CA LEU A 18 -4.54 -29.15 -24.28
C LEU A 18 -3.31 -28.40 -23.78
N ILE A 19 -2.52 -27.86 -24.70
CA ILE A 19 -1.48 -26.88 -24.39
C ILE A 19 -2.23 -25.64 -23.88
N PRO A 20 -1.99 -25.18 -22.63
CA PRO A 20 -2.61 -23.95 -22.15
C PRO A 20 -2.19 -22.79 -23.06
N PRO A 21 -3.06 -21.79 -23.29
CA PRO A 21 -2.74 -20.67 -24.17
C PRO A 21 -1.45 -20.01 -23.69
N GLN A 22 -0.49 -19.80 -24.60
CA GLN A 22 0.71 -19.02 -24.29
C GLN A 22 0.27 -17.57 -24.10
N VAL A 23 0.23 -17.12 -22.85
CA VAL A 23 -0.02 -15.72 -22.49
C VAL A 23 1.14 -14.89 -23.05
N THR A 24 0.82 -13.85 -23.80
CA THR A 24 1.84 -12.96 -24.38
C THR A 24 2.42 -12.04 -23.30
N GLN A 25 3.69 -11.62 -23.42
CA GLN A 25 4.34 -10.70 -22.47
C GLN A 25 3.50 -9.42 -22.25
N GLN A 26 2.85 -8.94 -23.31
CA GLN A 26 1.98 -7.76 -23.25
C GLN A 26 0.70 -8.01 -22.44
N GLU A 27 0.15 -9.22 -22.47
CA GLU A 27 -0.99 -9.59 -21.60
C GLU A 27 -0.57 -9.71 -20.13
N GLN A 28 0.65 -10.20 -19.86
CA GLN A 28 1.21 -10.23 -18.51
C GLN A 28 1.44 -8.81 -17.96
N ASP A 29 2.05 -7.92 -18.73
CA ASP A 29 2.28 -6.53 -18.32
C ASP A 29 0.97 -5.78 -17.98
N VAL A 30 -0.11 -6.07 -18.74
CA VAL A 30 -1.45 -5.51 -18.49
C VAL A 30 -2.08 -6.10 -17.23
N GLU A 31 -1.90 -7.39 -16.98
CA GLU A 31 -2.40 -8.05 -15.78
C GLU A 31 -1.67 -7.57 -14.51
N ASP A 32 -0.35 -7.39 -14.59
CA ASP A 32 0.48 -6.87 -13.50
C ASP A 32 0.15 -5.40 -13.17
N GLU A 33 -0.09 -4.57 -14.19
CA GLU A 33 -0.54 -3.19 -14.00
C GLU A 33 -1.91 -3.14 -13.29
N LYS A 34 -2.82 -4.05 -13.65
CA LYS A 34 -4.14 -4.18 -13.03
C LYS A 34 -4.04 -4.67 -11.59
N ALA A 35 -3.16 -5.63 -11.32
CA ALA A 35 -2.86 -6.11 -9.97
C ALA A 35 -2.29 -4.99 -9.09
N ARG A 36 -1.35 -4.18 -9.62
CA ARG A 36 -0.77 -3.03 -8.93
C ARG A 36 -1.81 -1.98 -8.55
N LYS A 37 -2.71 -1.63 -9.47
CA LYS A 37 -3.80 -0.67 -9.22
C LYS A 37 -4.78 -1.17 -8.15
N ARG A 38 -5.08 -2.48 -8.15
CA ARG A 38 -5.91 -3.11 -7.12
C ARG A 38 -5.23 -3.04 -5.75
N ALA A 39 -3.95 -3.37 -5.66
CA ALA A 39 -3.19 -3.26 -4.42
C ALA A 39 -3.17 -1.81 -3.89
N MET A 40 -2.92 -0.82 -4.75
CA MET A 40 -2.95 0.60 -4.38
C MET A 40 -4.33 1.07 -3.89
N LYS A 41 -5.41 0.65 -4.55
CA LYS A 41 -6.79 0.97 -4.13
C LYS A 41 -7.12 0.34 -2.77
N ASN A 42 -6.76 -0.92 -2.56
CA ASN A 42 -6.98 -1.62 -1.29
C ASN A 42 -6.19 -0.98 -0.14
N LEU A 43 -4.93 -0.62 -0.37
CA LEU A 43 -4.11 0.08 0.61
C LEU A 43 -4.79 1.40 1.01
N VAL A 44 -5.07 2.28 0.04
CA VAL A 44 -5.66 3.59 0.35
C VAL A 44 -7.01 3.46 1.06
N SER A 45 -7.88 2.54 0.64
CA SER A 45 -9.16 2.28 1.34
C SER A 45 -8.93 1.90 2.80
N SER A 46 -8.05 0.93 3.05
CA SER A 46 -7.72 0.49 4.41
C SER A 46 -7.11 1.62 5.24
N TRP A 47 -6.27 2.46 4.64
CA TRP A 47 -5.69 3.63 5.28
C TRP A 47 -6.74 4.69 5.63
N GLN A 48 -7.69 4.98 4.75
CA GLN A 48 -8.78 5.92 5.02
C GLN A 48 -9.65 5.45 6.18
N GLU A 49 -10.02 4.17 6.21
CA GLU A 49 -10.80 3.57 7.32
C GLU A 49 -10.07 3.71 8.66
N ARG A 50 -8.76 3.40 8.69
CA ARG A 50 -7.93 3.51 9.90
C ARG A 50 -7.76 4.96 10.37
N LEU A 51 -7.51 5.89 9.44
CA LEU A 51 -7.35 7.31 9.77
C LEU A 51 -8.67 7.91 10.28
N GLN A 52 -9.79 7.60 9.62
CA GLN A 52 -11.11 8.02 10.08
C GLN A 52 -11.41 7.50 11.48
N LEU A 53 -11.12 6.22 11.75
CA LEU A 53 -11.31 5.62 13.07
C LEU A 53 -10.48 6.35 14.14
N ILE A 54 -9.19 6.60 13.88
CA ILE A 54 -8.32 7.29 14.85
C ILE A 54 -8.82 8.72 15.10
N SER A 55 -9.23 9.44 14.06
CA SER A 55 -9.75 10.81 14.19
C SER A 55 -11.01 10.89 15.04
N VAL A 56 -11.95 9.95 14.85
CA VAL A 56 -13.19 9.88 15.63
C VAL A 56 -12.89 9.56 17.10
N ILE A 57 -12.05 8.55 17.36
CA ILE A 57 -11.69 8.13 18.71
C ILE A 57 -11.00 9.28 19.45
N THR A 58 -9.96 9.86 18.84
CA THR A 58 -9.20 10.95 19.47
C THR A 58 -10.04 12.20 19.71
N THR A 59 -10.99 12.52 18.83
CA THR A 59 -11.91 13.65 19.04
C THR A 59 -12.92 13.38 20.15
N PHE A 60 -13.42 12.15 20.26
CA PHE A 60 -14.27 11.73 21.37
C PHE A 60 -13.56 11.86 22.73
N PHE A 61 -12.31 11.42 22.81
CA PHE A 61 -11.51 11.57 24.03
C PHE A 61 -11.17 13.02 24.31
N ALA A 62 -10.76 13.80 23.31
CA ALA A 62 -10.58 15.25 23.45
C ALA A 62 -11.84 15.94 24.01
N SER A 63 -13.04 15.58 23.52
CA SER A 63 -14.29 16.10 24.08
C SER A 63 -14.50 15.70 25.55
N THR A 64 -14.16 14.47 25.91
CA THR A 64 -14.29 13.95 27.28
C THR A 64 -13.29 14.65 28.22
N GLU A 65 -12.07 14.86 27.76
CA GLU A 65 -11.01 15.57 28.49
C GLU A 65 -11.34 17.03 28.69
N ALA A 66 -11.90 17.70 27.67
CA ALA A 66 -12.40 19.06 27.78
C ALA A 66 -13.54 19.17 28.80
N ALA A 67 -14.47 18.21 28.82
CA ALA A 67 -15.56 18.17 29.81
C ALA A 67 -15.01 17.98 31.24
N MET A 68 -14.03 17.11 31.43
CA MET A 68 -13.37 16.96 32.73
C MET A 68 -12.63 18.23 33.16
N LEU A 69 -11.91 18.89 32.24
CA LEU A 69 -11.20 20.15 32.52
C LEU A 69 -12.12 21.27 32.99
N VAL A 70 -13.37 21.31 32.53
CA VAL A 70 -14.36 22.28 33.02
C VAL A 70 -14.67 22.03 34.50
N ASN A 71 -14.64 20.77 34.95
CA ASN A 71 -14.95 20.36 36.31
C ASN A 71 -13.75 20.39 37.27
N THR A 72 -12.52 20.42 36.75
CA THR A 72 -11.28 20.42 37.55
C THR A 72 -10.70 21.82 37.78
N LYS A 73 -11.41 22.88 37.36
CA LYS A 73 -10.97 24.27 37.54
C LYS A 73 -10.84 24.60 39.02
N PRO A 74 -9.69 25.16 39.47
CA PRO A 74 -9.53 25.57 40.85
C PRO A 74 -10.48 26.74 41.15
N VAL A 75 -11.27 26.64 42.23
CA VAL A 75 -12.27 27.65 42.61
C VAL A 75 -11.80 28.48 43.79
N THR A 76 -11.03 27.86 44.69
CA THR A 76 -10.50 28.50 45.90
C THR A 76 -8.98 28.65 45.82
N PRO A 77 -8.36 29.65 46.50
CA PRO A 77 -6.91 29.81 46.51
C PRO A 77 -6.14 28.57 47.02
N ASP A 78 -6.74 27.77 47.89
CA ASP A 78 -6.14 26.53 48.41
C ASP A 78 -6.03 25.45 47.32
N ASP A 79 -6.97 25.42 46.37
CA ASP A 79 -6.93 24.51 45.21
C ASP A 79 -5.71 24.75 44.32
N TRP A 80 -5.20 25.98 44.26
CA TRP A 80 -4.02 26.34 43.46
C TRP A 80 -2.74 25.76 44.04
N ASN A 81 -2.72 25.45 45.34
CA ASN A 81 -1.59 24.81 46.02
C ASN A 81 -1.71 23.28 46.04
N ASN A 82 -2.82 22.72 45.56
CA ASN A 82 -3.02 21.29 45.50
C ASN A 82 -2.25 20.69 44.31
N GLY A 83 -1.10 20.09 44.59
CA GLY A 83 -0.24 19.47 43.59
C GLY A 83 -0.93 18.36 42.78
N ALA A 84 -1.83 17.58 43.39
CA ALA A 84 -2.56 16.51 42.70
C ALA A 84 -3.61 17.08 41.72
N LEU A 85 -4.31 18.14 42.12
CA LEU A 85 -5.27 18.82 41.25
C LEU A 85 -4.57 19.55 40.09
N ASN A 86 -3.45 20.21 40.37
CA ASN A 86 -2.62 20.85 39.34
C ASN A 86 -2.04 19.82 38.35
N ALA A 87 -1.57 18.69 38.85
CA ALA A 87 -1.10 17.59 38.01
C ALA A 87 -2.22 17.01 37.14
N SER A 88 -3.43 16.86 37.69
CA SER A 88 -4.61 16.45 36.93
C SER A 88 -4.95 17.44 35.82
N ASN A 89 -5.00 18.74 36.12
CA ASN A 89 -5.25 19.78 35.14
C ASN A 89 -4.20 19.80 34.01
N ALA A 90 -2.91 19.72 34.37
CA ALA A 90 -1.83 19.70 33.39
C ALA A 90 -1.87 18.46 32.48
N SER A 91 -2.15 17.29 33.06
CA SER A 91 -2.21 16.03 32.32
C SER A 91 -3.46 15.93 31.44
N LEU A 92 -4.64 16.34 31.92
CA LEU A 92 -5.86 16.40 31.11
C LEU A 92 -5.74 17.41 29.97
N LEU A 93 -5.15 18.59 30.21
CA LEU A 93 -4.89 19.58 29.17
C LEU A 93 -3.85 19.07 28.15
N GLY A 94 -2.81 18.40 28.63
CA GLY A 94 -1.84 17.73 27.77
C GLY A 94 -2.49 16.68 26.89
N ALA A 95 -3.29 15.78 27.48
CA ALA A 95 -4.03 14.75 26.76
C ALA A 95 -4.91 15.34 25.65
N LEU A 96 -5.68 16.37 26.00
CA LEU A 96 -6.54 17.12 25.07
C LEU A 96 -5.76 17.62 23.85
N VAL A 97 -4.61 18.26 24.08
CA VAL A 97 -3.76 18.79 23.01
C VAL A 97 -3.22 17.65 22.14
N MET A 98 -2.76 16.55 22.75
CA MET A 98 -2.19 15.41 22.01
C MET A 98 -3.25 14.70 21.16
N HIS A 99 -4.46 14.50 21.69
CA HIS A 99 -5.58 13.90 20.95
C HIS A 99 -6.10 14.83 19.85
N ALA A 100 -6.21 16.13 20.11
CA ALA A 100 -6.57 17.11 19.08
C ALA A 100 -5.55 17.12 17.93
N TYR A 101 -4.25 17.07 18.25
CA TYR A 101 -3.20 17.02 17.24
C TYR A 101 -3.23 15.71 16.43
N ALA A 102 -3.47 14.58 17.09
CA ALA A 102 -3.65 13.29 16.42
C ALA A 102 -4.86 13.31 15.47
N ALA A 103 -5.98 13.91 15.88
CA ALA A 103 -7.17 14.07 15.04
C ALA A 103 -6.88 14.92 13.80
N VAL A 104 -6.23 16.07 13.97
CA VAL A 104 -5.86 16.97 12.86
C VAL A 104 -4.88 16.29 11.90
N LEU A 105 -3.85 15.60 12.40
CA LEU A 105 -2.92 14.85 11.55
C LEU A 105 -3.61 13.74 10.78
N SER A 106 -4.55 13.05 11.41
CA SER A 106 -5.32 11.98 10.76
C SER A 106 -6.21 12.54 9.64
N PHE A 107 -6.85 13.68 9.90
CA PHE A 107 -7.62 14.41 8.90
C PHE A 107 -6.73 14.85 7.72
N LEU A 108 -5.60 15.52 7.98
CA LEU A 108 -4.67 15.95 6.93
C LEU A 108 -4.16 14.77 6.09
N ALA A 109 -3.85 13.63 6.71
CA ALA A 109 -3.46 12.41 6.00
C ALA A 109 -4.56 11.94 5.04
N ALA A 110 -5.83 11.99 5.46
CA ALA A 110 -6.96 11.65 4.61
C ALA A 110 -7.09 12.61 3.39
N PHE A 111 -6.85 13.92 3.56
CA PHE A 111 -6.84 14.86 2.43
C PHE A 111 -5.71 14.58 1.43
N LEU A 112 -4.51 14.26 1.92
CA LEU A 112 -3.39 13.87 1.06
C LEU A 112 -3.72 12.61 0.25
N LEU A 113 -4.37 11.62 0.87
CA LEU A 113 -4.84 10.41 0.21
C LEU A 113 -5.90 10.69 -0.86
N VAL A 114 -6.86 11.56 -0.57
CA VAL A 114 -7.89 11.96 -1.55
C VAL A 114 -7.25 12.70 -2.73
N ARG A 115 -6.31 13.62 -2.48
CA ARG A 115 -5.58 14.29 -3.57
C ARG A 115 -4.77 13.33 -4.41
N PHE A 116 -4.14 12.35 -3.78
CA PHE A 116 -3.44 11.30 -4.50
C PHE A 116 -4.39 10.49 -5.39
N LYS A 117 -5.57 10.11 -4.86
CA LYS A 117 -6.61 9.40 -5.64
C LYS A 117 -7.10 10.20 -6.84
N LEU A 118 -7.29 11.51 -6.67
CA LEU A 118 -7.68 12.40 -7.77
C LEU A 118 -6.58 12.51 -8.83
N GLN A 119 -5.31 12.68 -8.43
CA GLN A 119 -4.20 12.70 -9.38
C GLN A 119 -4.03 11.37 -10.12
N GLU A 120 -4.22 10.24 -9.43
CA GLU A 120 -4.18 8.92 -10.03
C GLU A 120 -5.32 8.76 -11.06
N ALA A 121 -6.55 9.17 -10.70
CA ALA A 121 -7.70 9.12 -11.62
C ALA A 121 -7.51 10.01 -12.86
N THR A 122 -7.04 11.26 -12.70
CA THR A 122 -6.76 12.16 -13.82
C THR A 122 -5.66 11.61 -14.73
N ARG A 123 -4.64 10.96 -14.17
CA ARG A 123 -3.58 10.31 -14.96
C ARG A 123 -4.14 9.13 -15.78
N GLU A 124 -5.04 8.34 -15.20
CA GLU A 124 -5.69 7.24 -15.93
C GLU A 124 -6.59 7.74 -17.07
N GLU A 125 -7.29 8.85 -16.87
CA GLU A 125 -8.10 9.50 -17.92
C GLU A 125 -7.24 9.98 -19.09
N LEU A 126 -6.13 10.67 -18.81
CA LEU A 126 -5.21 11.14 -19.85
C LEU A 126 -4.59 9.98 -20.67
N ILE A 127 -4.29 8.85 -20.03
CA ILE A 127 -3.79 7.66 -20.74
C ILE A 127 -4.91 7.06 -21.61
N ALA A 128 -6.13 6.96 -21.09
CA ALA A 128 -7.27 6.44 -21.84
C ALA A 128 -7.61 7.34 -23.05
N GLU A 129 -7.55 8.66 -22.90
CA GLU A 129 -7.79 9.62 -23.97
C GLU A 129 -6.64 9.66 -25.00
N GLY A 130 -5.38 9.57 -24.55
CA GLY A 130 -4.21 9.48 -25.43
C GLY A 130 -4.21 8.22 -26.32
N VAL A 131 -4.67 7.09 -25.78
CA VAL A 131 -4.89 5.85 -26.57
C VAL A 131 -6.10 5.97 -27.50
N LYS A 132 -7.13 6.73 -27.10
CA LYS A 132 -8.34 6.96 -27.91
C LYS A 132 -8.11 7.89 -29.11
N LEU A 133 -7.13 8.79 -29.07
CA LEU A 133 -6.77 9.65 -30.21
C LEU A 133 -6.06 8.92 -31.36
N VAL A 134 -5.45 7.76 -31.11
CA VAL A 134 -4.82 6.93 -32.17
C VAL A 134 -5.82 5.95 -32.81
N SER A 135 -7.01 5.80 -32.22
CA SER A 135 -8.00 4.79 -32.65
C SER A 135 -9.23 5.37 -33.35
N SER A 136 -9.14 6.59 -33.89
CA SER A 136 -10.21 7.15 -34.72
C SER A 136 -9.97 6.81 -36.19
N PRO A 137 -10.83 5.97 -36.83
CA PRO A 137 -10.65 5.58 -38.21
C PRO A 137 -11.24 6.66 -39.11
N LEU A 138 -10.44 7.64 -39.55
CA LEU A 138 -10.76 8.39 -40.76
C LEU A 138 -9.51 8.97 -41.44
N GLY A 139 -9.04 8.19 -42.43
CA GLY A 139 -8.57 8.64 -43.75
C GLY A 139 -7.56 9.80 -43.81
N GLY A 140 -6.29 9.47 -44.08
CA GLY A 140 -5.30 10.45 -44.50
C GLY A 140 -3.92 9.86 -44.78
N SER A 141 -3.79 9.21 -45.93
CA SER A 141 -2.56 8.67 -46.54
C SER A 141 -1.27 9.47 -46.23
N VAL A 142 -0.34 8.87 -45.51
CA VAL A 142 1.08 9.25 -45.55
C VAL A 142 1.83 8.18 -46.34
N ARG A 143 2.13 8.52 -47.60
CA ARG A 143 3.04 7.76 -48.47
C ARG A 143 4.45 7.87 -47.89
N VAL A 144 4.99 6.75 -47.40
CA VAL A 144 6.43 6.59 -47.22
C VAL A 144 7.05 6.60 -48.62
N LYS A 145 7.94 7.57 -48.85
CA LYS A 145 8.70 7.69 -50.09
C LYS A 145 10.05 7.02 -49.83
N ASP A 146 10.15 5.76 -50.24
CA ASP A 146 11.42 5.08 -50.43
C ASP A 146 12.24 5.88 -51.45
N VAL A 147 13.40 6.39 -51.02
CA VAL A 147 14.42 6.91 -51.93
C VAL A 147 15.48 5.82 -52.06
N GLU A 148 15.21 4.97 -53.04
CA GLU A 148 16.18 4.17 -53.76
C GLU A 148 17.24 5.12 -54.35
N ARG A 149 18.52 4.82 -54.13
CA ARG A 149 19.64 5.51 -54.79
C ARG A 149 20.48 4.46 -55.50
N ASP A 150 20.56 4.67 -56.81
CA ASP A 150 21.10 3.84 -57.89
C ASP A 150 22.55 3.32 -57.73
N PRO A 151 22.93 2.30 -58.53
CA PRO A 151 24.25 1.70 -58.60
C PRO A 151 25.13 2.34 -59.70
N VAL A 152 26.44 2.53 -59.47
CA VAL A 152 27.48 2.61 -60.53
C VAL A 152 28.88 2.21 -59.99
N ASP A 153 29.37 1.09 -60.52
CA ASP A 153 30.71 0.69 -60.99
C ASP A 153 32.06 0.92 -60.26
N ALA A 154 32.85 -0.17 -60.36
CA ALA A 154 34.29 -0.31 -60.63
C ALA A 154 35.35 -0.17 -59.50
N ASP A 155 35.95 -1.31 -59.12
CA ASP A 155 37.32 -1.73 -59.49
C ASP A 155 38.00 -2.59 -58.38
N GLY A 156 38.86 -3.54 -58.78
CA GLY A 156 40.03 -3.90 -57.96
C GLY A 156 40.09 -5.22 -57.18
N ARG A 157 40.18 -6.36 -57.91
CA ARG A 157 41.25 -7.39 -57.80
C ARG A 157 41.80 -7.79 -56.39
N ASN A 158 41.59 -9.06 -55.99
CA ASN A 158 42.62 -10.09 -55.74
C ASN A 158 42.02 -11.31 -55.00
N GLY A 159 42.28 -12.53 -55.51
CA GLY A 159 41.78 -13.78 -54.96
C GLY A 159 42.78 -14.53 -54.08
N THR A 160 42.31 -15.57 -53.38
CA THR A 160 42.98 -16.89 -53.25
C THR A 160 42.13 -17.91 -52.45
N THR A 161 41.91 -19.07 -53.08
CA THR A 161 41.95 -20.46 -52.55
C THR A 161 40.87 -21.03 -51.59
N LYS A 162 40.28 -22.16 -52.06
CA LYS A 162 39.30 -23.15 -51.52
C LYS A 162 39.82 -24.03 -50.34
N PRO A 163 39.14 -25.12 -49.83
CA PRO A 163 37.71 -25.54 -49.78
C PRO A 163 37.19 -26.11 -48.41
N ALA A 164 35.85 -26.19 -48.28
CA ALA A 164 34.97 -27.27 -47.75
C ALA A 164 35.07 -27.90 -46.32
N VAL A 165 33.90 -28.44 -45.89
CA VAL A 165 33.55 -29.34 -44.75
C VAL A 165 32.95 -28.59 -43.54
N GLU A 166 31.85 -28.97 -42.86
CA GLU A 166 30.66 -29.82 -43.02
C GLU A 166 29.85 -29.66 -41.70
N SER A 167 28.53 -29.85 -41.74
CA SER A 167 27.70 -30.41 -40.65
C SER A 167 27.30 -29.55 -39.42
N LYS A 168 25.96 -29.33 -39.38
CA LYS A 168 25.03 -29.53 -38.24
C LYS A 168 25.07 -28.53 -37.08
N GLY A 169 23.93 -27.86 -36.88
CA GLY A 169 23.58 -27.28 -35.59
C GLY A 169 22.53 -26.18 -35.68
N LEU A 170 21.27 -26.58 -35.89
CA LEU A 170 20.09 -25.79 -35.52
C LEU A 170 20.15 -25.55 -34.00
N LEU A 171 20.78 -24.45 -33.58
CA LEU A 171 20.69 -23.99 -32.20
C LEU A 171 19.48 -23.07 -32.13
N VAL A 172 18.33 -23.71 -31.96
CA VAL A 172 17.13 -23.09 -31.41
C VAL A 172 17.56 -22.49 -30.08
N GLU A 173 17.71 -21.18 -30.05
CA GLU A 173 17.81 -20.43 -28.81
C GLU A 173 16.54 -20.76 -28.01
N PRO A 174 16.67 -21.33 -26.79
CA PRO A 174 15.49 -21.65 -26.02
C PRO A 174 14.74 -20.34 -25.74
N PRO A 175 13.40 -20.30 -25.84
CA PRO A 175 12.66 -19.22 -25.21
C PRO A 175 12.98 -19.32 -23.73
N ILE A 176 13.76 -18.34 -23.26
CA ILE A 176 14.13 -18.19 -21.87
C ILE A 176 12.85 -17.77 -21.15
N ILE A 177 11.97 -18.76 -20.90
CA ILE A 177 10.93 -18.66 -19.90
C ILE A 177 11.69 -18.54 -18.58
N SER A 178 12.00 -17.30 -18.24
CA SER A 178 12.43 -16.91 -16.92
C SER A 178 11.21 -17.05 -16.02
N THR A 179 10.93 -18.29 -15.62
CA THR A 179 10.20 -18.59 -14.39
C THR A 179 11.13 -18.23 -13.23
N ASP A 180 11.36 -16.94 -13.04
CA ASP A 180 11.85 -16.44 -11.77
C ASP A 180 10.60 -15.91 -11.05
N PRO A 181 10.09 -16.59 -10.02
CA PRO A 181 9.03 -16.07 -9.17
C PRO A 181 9.65 -15.02 -8.26
N HIS A 182 10.33 -14.04 -8.85
CA HIS A 182 10.67 -12.84 -8.14
C HIS A 182 9.33 -12.11 -8.00
N ILE A 183 8.73 -12.25 -6.82
CA ILE A 183 7.83 -11.26 -6.27
C ILE A 183 8.52 -9.94 -6.56
N GLU A 184 8.08 -9.25 -7.61
CA GLU A 184 8.63 -7.97 -7.99
C GLU A 184 8.27 -7.03 -6.85
N GLN A 185 9.28 -6.89 -6.00
CA GLN A 185 9.49 -5.82 -5.08
C GLN A 185 9.38 -4.52 -5.88
N VAL A 186 8.14 -4.04 -5.95
CA VAL A 186 7.67 -2.71 -6.31
C VAL A 186 8.76 -1.78 -6.83
N GLY A 187 8.75 -1.54 -8.15
CA GLY A 187 9.64 -0.56 -8.78
C GLY A 187 9.64 0.81 -8.06
N PRO A 188 10.77 1.56 -8.11
CA PRO A 188 11.28 2.25 -6.93
C PRO A 188 10.71 3.65 -6.63
N PHE A 189 9.87 4.23 -7.50
CA PHE A 189 9.74 5.70 -7.54
C PHE A 189 8.39 6.32 -7.18
N MET A 190 7.30 5.57 -6.96
CA MET A 190 6.01 6.21 -6.59
C MET A 190 5.23 5.51 -5.48
N SER A 191 5.35 4.20 -5.29
CA SER A 191 4.77 3.49 -4.14
C SER A 191 5.57 3.71 -2.85
N SER A 192 6.90 3.88 -2.97
CA SER A 192 7.82 4.08 -1.85
C SER A 192 7.65 5.45 -1.17
N ILE A 193 7.40 6.50 -1.95
CA ILE A 193 7.29 7.88 -1.46
C ILE A 193 6.02 8.08 -0.62
N SER A 194 4.87 7.57 -1.10
CA SER A 194 3.59 7.73 -0.39
C SER A 194 3.47 6.78 0.80
N SER A 195 3.92 5.53 0.67
CA SER A 195 3.88 4.56 1.78
C SER A 195 4.74 5.00 2.96
N HIS A 196 5.92 5.56 2.71
CA HIS A 196 6.82 5.97 3.78
C HIS A 196 6.35 7.23 4.50
N LEU A 197 5.80 8.22 3.76
CA LEU A 197 5.25 9.43 4.36
C LEU A 197 3.96 9.14 5.13
N LEU A 198 3.07 8.30 4.57
CA LEU A 198 1.84 7.87 5.22
C LEU A 198 2.11 7.01 6.44
N SER A 199 3.10 6.11 6.36
CA SER A 199 3.57 5.30 7.50
C SER A 199 4.09 6.19 8.62
N ARG A 200 4.89 7.23 8.30
CA ARG A 200 5.38 8.18 9.31
C ARG A 200 4.26 9.00 9.93
N ILE A 201 3.34 9.55 9.13
CA ILE A 201 2.20 10.32 9.67
C ILE A 201 1.33 9.43 10.57
N HIS A 202 1.09 8.18 10.15
CA HIS A 202 0.34 7.24 10.97
C HIS A 202 1.08 6.88 12.25
N ALA A 203 2.38 6.59 12.18
CA ALA A 203 3.19 6.31 13.36
C ALA A 203 3.18 7.49 14.35
N LEU A 204 3.28 8.73 13.84
CA LEU A 204 3.15 9.94 14.66
C LEU A 204 1.75 10.08 15.26
N CYS A 205 0.70 9.83 14.47
CA CYS A 205 -0.69 9.88 14.92
C CYS A 205 -0.96 8.85 16.04
N VAL A 206 -0.49 7.60 15.86
CA VAL A 206 -0.57 6.54 16.85
C VAL A 206 0.25 6.90 18.11
N ALA A 207 1.46 7.45 17.95
CA ALA A 207 2.29 7.87 19.06
C ALA A 207 1.61 8.99 19.89
N PHE A 208 1.05 10.00 19.23
CA PHE A 208 0.33 11.08 19.91
C PHE A 208 -0.96 10.60 20.58
N ALA A 209 -1.71 9.71 19.94
CA ALA A 209 -2.87 9.08 20.56
C ALA A 209 -2.46 8.29 21.83
N ALA A 210 -1.39 7.50 21.76
CA ALA A 210 -0.88 6.73 22.88
C ALA A 210 -0.40 7.63 24.04
N ILE A 211 0.38 8.67 23.73
CA ILE A 211 0.81 9.65 24.74
C ILE A 211 -0.40 10.35 25.36
N GLY A 212 -1.39 10.74 24.56
CA GLY A 212 -2.64 11.32 25.05
C GLY A 212 -3.39 10.38 26.00
N PHE A 213 -3.49 9.08 25.68
CA PHE A 213 -4.11 8.09 26.57
C PHE A 213 -3.39 7.95 27.91
N ILE A 214 -2.04 7.93 27.89
CA ILE A 214 -1.24 7.87 29.12
C ILE A 214 -1.48 9.11 29.98
N LEU A 215 -1.48 10.30 29.35
CA LEU A 215 -1.75 11.56 30.03
C LEU A 215 -3.18 11.61 30.58
N ALA A 216 -4.18 11.13 29.84
CA ALA A 216 -5.57 11.07 30.27
C ALA A 216 -5.74 10.17 31.50
N ILE A 217 -5.14 8.97 31.47
CA ILE A 217 -5.12 8.04 32.59
C ILE A 217 -4.45 8.68 33.81
N ALA A 218 -3.27 9.29 33.63
CA ALA A 218 -2.59 10.00 34.72
C ALA A 218 -3.48 11.12 35.30
N GLY A 219 -4.17 11.87 34.44
CA GLY A 219 -5.07 12.94 34.86
C GLY A 219 -6.29 12.48 35.65
N ILE A 220 -6.89 11.36 35.25
CA ILE A 220 -8.00 10.72 35.97
C ILE A 220 -7.52 10.20 37.34
N ILE A 221 -6.34 9.57 37.40
CA ILE A 221 -5.76 9.11 38.67
C ILE A 221 -5.52 10.31 39.58
N CYS A 222 -4.78 11.32 39.12
CA CYS A 222 -4.48 12.53 39.89
C CYS A 222 -5.77 13.23 40.36
N TYR A 223 -6.80 13.28 39.51
CA TYR A 223 -8.11 13.82 39.86
C TYR A 223 -8.78 13.04 40.99
N ALA A 224 -8.78 11.70 40.89
CA ALA A 224 -9.36 10.83 41.90
C ALA A 224 -8.66 11.00 43.26
N TRP A 225 -7.33 11.12 43.26
CA TRP A 225 -6.56 11.39 44.47
C TRP A 225 -6.77 12.80 45.04
N ALA A 226 -7.13 13.79 44.21
CA ALA A 226 -7.35 15.16 44.66
C ALA A 226 -8.72 15.36 45.31
N LEU A 227 -9.78 14.66 44.85
CA LEU A 227 -11.16 14.92 45.30
C LEU A 227 -11.81 13.81 46.10
N HIS A 228 -11.37 12.55 45.97
CA HIS A 228 -12.04 11.43 46.62
C HIS A 228 -11.29 10.93 47.86
N PRO A 229 -12.02 10.33 48.83
CA PRO A 229 -11.38 9.65 49.96
C PRO A 229 -10.45 8.54 49.47
N THR A 230 -9.36 8.32 50.22
CA THR A 230 -8.25 7.44 49.84
C THR A 230 -8.68 6.02 49.50
N SER A 231 -9.72 5.50 50.17
CA SER A 231 -10.30 4.18 49.87
C SER A 231 -10.80 4.05 48.43
N VAL A 232 -11.50 5.07 47.94
CA VAL A 232 -12.05 5.10 46.57
C VAL A 232 -10.92 5.25 45.56
N SER A 233 -9.94 6.13 45.84
CA SER A 233 -8.83 6.35 44.90
C SER A 233 -7.92 5.12 44.73
N VAL A 234 -7.64 4.40 45.82
CA VAL A 234 -6.88 3.14 45.79
C VAL A 234 -7.62 2.09 44.98
N PHE A 235 -8.93 1.92 45.21
CA PHE A 235 -9.75 0.97 44.45
C PHE A 235 -9.77 1.30 42.95
N THR A 236 -9.99 2.56 42.60
CA THR A 236 -9.96 3.04 41.20
C THR A 236 -8.61 2.77 40.53
N SER A 237 -7.51 3.07 41.22
CA SER A 237 -6.15 2.83 40.71
C SER A 237 -5.87 1.34 40.48
N ALA A 238 -6.32 0.48 41.40
CA ALA A 238 -6.18 -0.98 41.27
C ALA A 238 -7.01 -1.53 40.10
N CYS A 239 -8.25 -1.08 39.95
CA CYS A 239 -9.11 -1.46 38.83
C CYS A 239 -8.51 -1.06 37.48
N LEU A 240 -7.96 0.16 37.39
CA LEU A 240 -7.32 0.65 36.18
C LEU A 240 -6.04 -0.13 35.86
N GLY A 241 -5.21 -0.42 36.87
CA GLY A 241 -4.03 -1.26 36.70
C GLY A 241 -4.38 -2.66 36.21
N GLY A 242 -5.44 -3.27 36.75
CA GLY A 242 -5.95 -4.56 36.29
C GLY A 242 -6.43 -4.52 34.83
N ALA A 243 -7.13 -3.46 34.43
CA ALA A 243 -7.58 -3.29 33.04
C ALA A 243 -6.39 -3.13 32.06
N ILE A 244 -5.39 -2.34 32.43
CA ILE A 244 -4.17 -2.15 31.61
C ILE A 244 -3.39 -3.47 31.49
N LEU A 245 -3.24 -4.22 32.59
CA LEU A 245 -2.58 -5.52 32.57
C LEU A 245 -3.33 -6.53 31.71
N SER A 246 -4.66 -6.59 31.83
CA SER A 246 -5.49 -7.47 31.00
C SER A 246 -5.36 -7.12 29.51
N MET A 247 -5.32 -5.84 29.16
CA MET A 247 -5.07 -5.41 27.79
C MET A 247 -3.68 -5.81 27.31
N GLY A 248 -2.65 -5.64 28.15
CA GLY A 248 -1.28 -6.06 27.83
C GLY A 248 -1.16 -7.57 27.58
N ILE A 249 -1.84 -8.38 28.38
CA ILE A 249 -1.85 -9.85 28.20
C ILE A 249 -2.55 -10.25 26.90
N LEU A 250 -3.64 -9.57 26.51
CA LEU A 250 -4.34 -9.85 25.25
C LEU A 250 -3.54 -9.48 24.00
N LEU A 251 -2.54 -8.61 24.14
CA LEU A 251 -1.73 -8.12 23.02
C LEU A 251 -0.47 -8.97 22.77
N VAL A 252 -0.11 -9.89 23.69
CA VAL A 252 1.03 -10.80 23.59
C VAL A 252 0.58 -12.16 23.08
#